data_AF-A0A9D9DM07-F1
#
_entry.id   AF-A0A9D9DM07-F1
#
_cell.length_a   1.000
_cell.length_b   1.000
_cell.length_c   1.000
_cell.angle_alpha   90.00
_cell.angle_beta   90.00
_cell.angle_gamma   90.00
#
_symmetry.space_group_name_H-M   'P 1'
#
loop_
_entity.id
_entity.type
_entity.pdbx_description
1 polymer ?
#
loop_
_entity_poly.entity_id
_entity_poly.type
_entity_poly.pdbx_seq_one_letter_code
_entity_poly.pdbx_strand_id
1 'polypeptide(L)'
;MYNNLVIQPYTPLNPYNRNSSANFRTSCQNQAGVILPSPQRNYCLFNEDKVDFFVKQKESALPYIKEILKNSNNEAQITETLYILNRMQDSGTKGIDKMYPLLSRFNSTNSPNIQTFLAGIYRKIQVPDAFGPLVAMLIRNSLNPQPACFDANEEVGGAILSYISDRFKC
;
A
#
# COMPACT_ATOMS: atom_id res chain seq x y z
N MET A 1 -0.28 -58.48 -23.44
CA MET A 1 0.47 -58.44 -22.16
C MET A 1 0.33 -57.04 -21.59
N TYR A 2 -0.31 -56.89 -20.44
CA TYR A 2 -0.30 -55.63 -19.68
C TYR A 2 0.96 -55.60 -18.82
N ASN A 3 1.68 -54.49 -18.80
CA ASN A 3 2.66 -54.20 -17.75
C ASN A 3 2.41 -52.79 -17.21
N ASN A 4 1.94 -52.74 -15.97
CA ASN A 4 1.88 -51.52 -15.17
C ASN A 4 3.29 -51.05 -14.83
N LEU A 5 3.52 -49.73 -14.82
CA LEU A 5 4.68 -49.13 -14.16
C LEU A 5 4.24 -48.08 -13.15
N VAL A 6 4.08 -48.58 -11.92
CA VAL A 6 4.44 -47.98 -10.62
C VAL A 6 4.53 -46.45 -10.55
N ILE A 7 3.62 -45.85 -9.76
CA ILE A 7 3.74 -44.48 -9.26
C ILE A 7 4.91 -44.40 -8.27
N GLN A 8 5.82 -43.44 -8.47
CA GLN A 8 6.81 -43.01 -7.47
C GLN A 8 6.39 -41.61 -6.94
N PRO A 9 6.64 -41.29 -5.66
CA PRO A 9 6.01 -40.14 -5.00
C PRO A 9 6.58 -38.79 -5.45
N TYR A 10 5.70 -37.79 -5.52
CA TYR A 10 6.05 -36.40 -5.81
C TYR A 10 6.88 -35.79 -4.66
N THR A 11 8.14 -35.45 -4.94
CA THR A 11 8.94 -34.55 -4.11
C THR A 11 8.66 -33.09 -4.50
N PRO A 12 8.33 -32.20 -3.54
CA PRO A 12 8.03 -30.80 -3.86
C PRO A 12 9.29 -30.06 -4.31
N LEU A 13 9.27 -29.54 -5.55
CA LEU A 13 10.35 -28.71 -6.07
C LEU A 13 10.22 -27.27 -5.55
N ASN A 14 11.27 -26.85 -4.85
CA ASN A 14 11.52 -25.49 -4.36
C ASN A 14 11.34 -24.43 -5.49
N PRO A 15 10.50 -23.39 -5.34
CA PRO A 15 10.10 -22.49 -6.42
C PRO A 15 11.18 -21.50 -6.93
N TYR A 16 12.45 -21.71 -6.59
CA TYR A 16 13.58 -21.05 -7.27
C TYR A 16 13.98 -21.73 -8.59
N ASN A 17 13.01 -22.18 -9.39
CA ASN A 17 13.25 -22.48 -10.81
C ASN A 17 12.05 -22.10 -11.70
N ARG A 18 12.32 -21.83 -12.97
CA ARG A 18 11.60 -20.85 -13.80
C ARG A 18 10.86 -21.47 -15.00
N ASN A 19 9.95 -20.68 -15.58
CA ASN A 19 9.27 -20.86 -16.89
C ASN A 19 8.07 -21.85 -16.83
N SER A 20 6.86 -21.57 -17.34
CA SER A 20 6.39 -20.64 -18.40
C SER A 20 4.90 -20.27 -18.17
N SER A 21 4.27 -19.26 -18.81
CA SER A 21 4.77 -18.13 -19.61
C SER A 21 3.64 -17.10 -19.88
N ALA A 22 3.85 -15.83 -19.56
CA ALA A 22 3.11 -14.67 -20.10
C ALA A 22 4.01 -13.42 -19.98
N ASN A 23 4.13 -12.64 -21.07
CA ASN A 23 5.19 -11.63 -21.19
C ASN A 23 4.88 -10.34 -20.42
N PHE A 24 5.32 -10.26 -19.16
CA PHE A 24 5.28 -9.04 -18.34
C PHE A 24 6.60 -8.78 -17.58
N ARG A 25 7.74 -9.22 -18.15
CA ARG A 25 9.05 -9.20 -17.47
C ARG A 25 10.19 -8.71 -18.37
N THR A 26 10.46 -7.41 -18.36
CA THR A 26 11.81 -6.81 -18.57
C THR A 26 11.84 -5.32 -18.21
N SER A 27 11.92 -5.00 -16.91
CA SER A 27 12.54 -3.77 -16.38
C SER A 27 12.69 -3.83 -14.85
N CYS A 28 11.63 -4.17 -14.12
CA CYS A 28 11.58 -4.08 -12.64
C CYS A 28 12.22 -5.28 -11.87
N GLN A 29 13.31 -5.88 -12.34
CA GLN A 29 13.97 -7.03 -11.67
C GLN A 29 15.22 -6.67 -10.85
N ASN A 30 15.60 -5.39 -10.78
CA ASN A 30 16.62 -4.86 -9.86
C ASN A 30 16.18 -3.50 -9.35
N GLN A 31 15.96 -3.35 -8.04
CA GLN A 31 16.06 -2.11 -7.25
C GLN A 31 15.57 -2.40 -5.82
N ALA A 32 16.19 -1.76 -4.82
CA ALA A 32 15.84 -1.97 -3.41
C ALA A 32 14.38 -1.55 -3.12
N GLY A 33 13.77 -2.20 -2.13
CA GLY A 33 12.50 -1.74 -1.56
C GLY A 33 12.65 -0.41 -0.81
N VAL A 34 11.53 0.20 -0.40
CA VAL A 34 11.55 1.48 0.33
C VAL A 34 12.49 1.43 1.53
N ILE A 35 13.29 2.47 1.68
CA ILE A 35 14.08 2.70 2.89
C ILE A 35 13.24 3.59 3.81
N LEU A 36 12.68 3.00 4.86
CA LEU A 36 11.88 3.70 5.87
C LEU A 36 12.67 4.84 6.56
N PRO A 37 12.02 5.75 7.30
CA PRO A 37 12.70 6.81 8.02
C PRO A 37 13.67 6.27 9.08
N SER A 38 14.63 7.09 9.48
CA SER A 38 15.59 6.80 10.54
C SER A 38 15.83 8.04 11.40
N PRO A 39 16.48 7.94 12.58
CA PRO A 39 16.76 9.11 13.42
C PRO A 39 17.56 10.23 12.71
N GLN A 40 18.27 9.90 11.63
CA GLN A 40 19.04 10.82 10.79
C GLN A 40 18.27 11.30 9.53
N ARG A 41 17.05 10.77 9.27
CA ARG A 41 16.23 11.10 8.10
C ARG A 41 14.74 10.86 8.37
N ASN A 42 13.98 11.94 8.50
CA ASN A 42 12.53 11.95 8.75
C ASN A 42 11.64 11.60 7.54
N TYR A 43 12.19 11.04 6.46
CA TYR A 43 11.44 10.68 5.25
C TYR A 43 11.85 9.32 4.67
N CYS A 44 10.90 8.69 3.99
CA CYS A 44 11.11 7.46 3.23
C CYS A 44 11.89 7.74 1.92
N LEU A 45 12.75 6.82 1.51
CA LEU A 45 13.33 6.81 0.15
C LEU A 45 12.62 5.72 -0.67
N PHE A 46 11.90 6.14 -1.71
CA PHE A 46 11.21 5.23 -2.63
C PHE A 46 12.01 5.00 -3.90
N ASN A 47 11.71 3.89 -4.58
CA ASN A 47 12.20 3.65 -5.93
C ASN A 47 11.29 4.38 -6.93
N GLU A 48 11.69 5.58 -7.34
CA GLU A 48 10.89 6.41 -8.23
C GLU A 48 10.66 5.77 -9.62
N ASP A 49 11.61 4.99 -10.18
CA ASP A 49 11.39 4.27 -11.46
C ASP A 49 10.19 3.32 -11.39
N LYS A 50 10.06 2.61 -10.26
CA LYS A 50 8.96 1.70 -9.97
C LYS A 50 7.65 2.44 -9.70
N VAL A 51 7.71 3.59 -9.04
CA VAL A 51 6.54 4.46 -8.80
C VAL A 51 6.00 4.97 -10.14
N ASP A 52 6.87 5.53 -10.97
CA ASP A 52 6.58 6.00 -12.32
C ASP A 52 5.98 4.90 -13.21
N PHE A 53 6.51 3.67 -13.11
CA PHE A 53 5.98 2.52 -13.83
C PHE A 53 4.51 2.24 -13.51
N PHE A 54 4.10 2.28 -12.23
CA PHE A 54 2.70 2.08 -11.84
C PHE A 54 1.82 3.30 -12.16
N VAL A 55 2.33 4.52 -11.93
CA VAL A 55 1.65 5.78 -12.27
C VAL A 55 1.30 5.85 -13.76
N LYS A 56 2.21 5.42 -14.65
CA LYS A 56 1.98 5.39 -16.11
C LYS A 56 0.91 4.36 -16.53
N GLN A 57 0.70 3.30 -15.75
CA GLN A 57 -0.30 2.24 -16.03
C GLN A 57 -1.72 2.58 -15.54
N LYS A 58 -1.86 3.57 -14.64
CA LYS A 58 -3.14 4.02 -14.06
C LYS A 58 -4.01 2.85 -13.58
N GLU A 59 -5.26 2.76 -14.04
CA GLU A 59 -6.26 1.77 -13.58
C GLU A 59 -5.79 0.33 -13.77
N SER A 60 -4.95 0.06 -14.79
CA SER A 60 -4.42 -1.27 -15.10
C SER A 60 -3.50 -1.82 -14.02
N ALA A 61 -2.88 -0.96 -13.21
CA ALA A 61 -2.03 -1.36 -12.10
C ALA A 61 -2.83 -1.75 -10.83
N LEU A 62 -4.08 -1.32 -10.69
CA LEU A 62 -4.86 -1.50 -9.45
C LEU A 62 -5.05 -2.97 -9.04
N PRO A 63 -5.24 -3.97 -9.93
CA PRO A 63 -5.29 -5.38 -9.54
C PRO A 63 -3.99 -5.86 -8.87
N TYR A 64 -2.84 -5.40 -9.36
CA TYR A 64 -1.53 -5.75 -8.79
C TYR A 64 -1.31 -5.08 -7.43
N ILE A 65 -1.65 -3.80 -7.30
CA ILE A 65 -1.63 -3.07 -6.01
C ILE A 65 -2.54 -3.77 -4.98
N LYS A 66 -3.74 -4.20 -5.40
CA LYS A 66 -4.68 -4.96 -4.55
C LYS A 66 -4.06 -6.25 -4.03
N GLU A 67 -3.44 -7.07 -4.88
CA GLU A 67 -2.83 -8.32 -4.43
C GLU A 67 -1.61 -8.11 -3.51
N ILE A 68 -0.82 -7.05 -3.67
CA ILE A 68 0.22 -6.74 -2.67
C ILE A 68 -0.41 -6.35 -1.33
N LEU A 69 -1.34 -5.39 -1.30
CA LEU A 69 -1.95 -4.90 -0.06
C LEU A 69 -2.79 -5.95 0.67
N LYS A 70 -3.35 -6.93 -0.05
CA LYS A 70 -4.10 -8.05 0.50
C LYS A 70 -3.20 -9.08 1.19
N ASN A 71 -2.08 -9.43 0.56
CA ASN A 71 -1.25 -10.56 0.99
C ASN A 71 -0.03 -10.14 1.85
N SER A 72 0.36 -8.86 1.83
CA SER A 72 1.52 -8.38 2.61
C SER A 72 1.17 -8.08 4.07
N ASN A 73 2.10 -8.43 4.96
CA ASN A 73 2.16 -7.98 6.35
C ASN A 73 3.49 -7.26 6.66
N ASN A 74 4.30 -6.96 5.63
CA ASN A 74 5.60 -6.29 5.79
C ASN A 74 5.42 -4.76 5.70
N GLU A 75 5.82 -4.03 6.73
CA GLU A 75 5.60 -2.57 6.81
C GLU A 75 6.19 -1.82 5.62
N ALA A 76 7.43 -2.12 5.23
CA ALA A 76 8.09 -1.45 4.11
C ALA A 76 7.33 -1.70 2.79
N GLN A 77 6.96 -2.96 2.49
CA GLN A 77 6.20 -3.28 1.29
C GLN A 77 4.81 -2.60 1.28
N ILE A 78 4.11 -2.55 2.41
CA ILE A 78 2.82 -1.86 2.52
C ILE A 78 3.01 -0.35 2.32
N THR A 79 3.98 0.26 2.99
CA THR A 79 4.32 1.70 2.90
C THR A 79 4.64 2.10 1.46
N GLU A 80 5.51 1.35 0.78
CA GLU A 80 5.83 1.56 -0.63
C GLU A 80 4.58 1.46 -1.53
N THR A 81 3.73 0.47 -1.28
CA THR A 81 2.53 0.23 -2.10
C THR A 81 1.46 1.30 -1.87
N LEU A 82 1.31 1.80 -0.64
CA LEU A 82 0.44 2.94 -0.34
C LEU A 82 0.99 4.25 -0.91
N TYR A 83 2.32 4.48 -0.89
CA TYR A 83 2.93 5.62 -1.57
C TYR A 83 2.65 5.59 -3.08
N ILE A 84 2.89 4.45 -3.74
CA ILE A 84 2.55 4.25 -5.16
C ILE A 84 1.08 4.56 -5.43
N LEU A 85 0.16 4.03 -4.62
CA LEU A 85 -1.28 4.27 -4.78
C LEU A 85 -1.65 5.76 -4.61
N ASN A 86 -1.00 6.46 -3.68
CA ASN A 86 -1.17 7.89 -3.44
C ASN A 86 -0.69 8.72 -4.65
N ARG A 87 0.45 8.35 -5.26
CA ARG A 87 0.98 8.97 -6.49
C ARG A 87 0.12 8.67 -7.72
N MET A 88 -0.45 7.46 -7.82
CA MET A 88 -1.46 7.12 -8.84
C MET A 88 -2.73 7.97 -8.68
N GLN A 89 -3.09 8.34 -7.46
CA GLN A 89 -4.22 9.24 -7.22
C GLN A 89 -3.91 10.68 -7.68
N ASP A 90 -2.69 11.17 -7.41
CA ASP A 90 -2.22 12.47 -7.92
C ASP A 90 -2.23 12.55 -9.45
N SER A 91 -1.92 11.44 -10.14
CA SER A 91 -1.99 11.35 -11.61
C SER A 91 -3.41 11.17 -12.16
N GLY A 92 -4.43 11.25 -11.31
CA GLY A 92 -5.84 11.21 -11.67
C GLY A 92 -6.43 9.82 -11.90
N THR A 93 -5.75 8.74 -11.48
CA THR A 93 -6.24 7.35 -11.60
C THR A 93 -7.58 7.16 -10.88
N LYS A 94 -8.54 6.51 -11.55
CA LYS A 94 -9.91 6.30 -11.05
C LYS A 94 -10.06 4.94 -10.36
N GLY A 95 -11.10 4.78 -9.53
CA GLY A 95 -11.41 3.51 -8.89
C GLY A 95 -10.60 3.18 -7.63
N ILE A 96 -9.76 4.11 -7.14
CA ILE A 96 -9.03 3.99 -5.88
C ILE A 96 -10.00 4.05 -4.68
N ASP A 97 -11.10 4.79 -4.80
CA ASP A 97 -12.26 4.80 -3.89
C ASP A 97 -12.77 3.37 -3.62
N LYS A 98 -12.89 2.55 -4.66
CA LYS A 98 -13.32 1.14 -4.58
C LYS A 98 -12.31 0.22 -3.90
N MET A 99 -11.15 0.73 -3.50
CA MET A 99 -10.16 0.00 -2.70
C MET A 99 -10.37 0.18 -1.20
N TYR A 100 -11.26 1.07 -0.75
CA TYR A 100 -11.52 1.28 0.69
C TYR A 100 -11.75 -0.02 1.49
N PRO A 101 -12.57 -1.01 1.04
CA PRO A 101 -12.76 -2.25 1.78
C PRO A 101 -11.46 -3.05 2.01
N LEU A 102 -10.49 -2.96 1.09
CA LEU A 102 -9.16 -3.54 1.27
C LEU A 102 -8.26 -2.69 2.17
N LEU A 103 -8.24 -1.36 1.95
CA LEU A 103 -7.45 -0.41 2.73
C LEU A 103 -7.86 -0.40 4.21
N SER A 104 -9.13 -0.64 4.50
CA SER A 104 -9.70 -0.67 5.85
C SER A 104 -9.03 -1.67 6.80
N ARG A 105 -8.38 -2.72 6.27
CA ARG A 105 -7.59 -3.67 7.08
C ARG A 105 -6.45 -3.00 7.86
N PHE A 106 -5.97 -1.86 7.36
CA PHE A 106 -4.88 -1.10 7.96
C PHE A 106 -5.38 -0.02 8.95
N ASN A 107 -6.70 0.16 9.12
CA ASN A 107 -7.26 1.16 10.03
C ASN A 107 -6.74 1.04 11.46
N SER A 108 -6.45 -0.18 11.91
CA SER A 108 -5.95 -0.48 13.26
C SER A 108 -4.42 -0.55 13.36
N THR A 109 -3.67 -0.11 12.34
CA THR A 109 -2.21 -0.16 12.36
C THR A 109 -1.58 0.81 13.36
N ASN A 110 -0.46 0.40 13.95
CA ASN A 110 0.40 1.22 14.82
C ASN A 110 1.63 1.78 14.07
N SER A 111 1.83 1.42 12.79
CA SER A 111 2.92 1.99 11.99
C SER A 111 2.60 3.43 11.59
N PRO A 112 3.42 4.42 11.98
CA PRO A 112 3.23 5.81 11.57
C PRO A 112 3.37 5.95 10.04
N ASN A 113 4.28 5.19 9.42
CA ASN A 113 4.49 5.20 7.97
C ASN A 113 3.21 4.78 7.23
N ILE A 114 2.56 3.69 7.65
CA ILE A 114 1.31 3.22 7.05
C ILE A 114 0.19 4.23 7.32
N GLN A 115 0.07 4.76 8.55
CA GLN A 115 -0.95 5.76 8.88
C GLN A 115 -0.86 7.01 7.99
N THR A 116 0.33 7.58 7.78
CA THR A 116 0.54 8.77 6.95
C THR A 116 0.03 8.56 5.51
N PHE A 117 0.48 7.50 4.83
CA PHE A 117 0.06 7.29 3.43
C PHE A 117 -1.40 6.84 3.31
N LEU A 118 -1.92 6.09 4.28
CA LEU A 118 -3.32 5.71 4.33
C LEU A 118 -4.23 6.93 4.53
N ALA A 119 -3.86 7.86 5.42
CA ALA A 119 -4.55 9.12 5.63
C ALA A 119 -4.55 10.00 4.38
N GLY A 120 -3.41 10.12 3.69
CA GLY A 120 -3.30 10.84 2.42
C GLY A 120 -4.19 10.27 1.30
N ILE A 121 -4.36 8.96 1.23
CA ILE A 121 -5.32 8.31 0.31
C ILE A 121 -6.77 8.62 0.75
N TYR A 122 -7.08 8.43 2.04
CA TYR A 122 -8.41 8.69 2.60
C TYR A 122 -8.87 10.13 2.39
N ARG A 123 -7.97 11.10 2.57
CA ARG A 123 -8.17 12.53 2.29
C ARG A 123 -8.61 12.82 0.86
N LYS A 124 -8.17 12.01 -0.10
CA LYS A 124 -8.40 12.22 -1.54
C LYS A 124 -9.54 11.36 -2.10
N ILE A 125 -9.83 10.19 -1.53
CA ILE A 125 -10.99 9.36 -1.97
C ILE A 125 -12.33 9.84 -1.38
N GLN A 126 -12.32 10.56 -0.24
CA GLN A 126 -13.52 11.10 0.42
C GLN A 126 -14.65 10.06 0.64
N VAL A 127 -14.29 8.79 0.89
CA VAL A 127 -15.24 7.72 1.22
C VAL A 127 -15.73 7.93 2.66
N PRO A 128 -17.04 8.13 2.91
CA PRO A 128 -17.54 8.51 4.24
C PRO A 128 -17.10 7.57 5.38
N ASP A 129 -17.05 6.26 5.11
CA ASP A 129 -16.66 5.22 6.05
C ASP A 129 -15.19 5.33 6.52
N ALA A 130 -14.35 6.12 5.84
CA ALA A 130 -12.97 6.38 6.24
C ALA A 130 -12.85 7.42 7.36
N PHE A 131 -13.87 8.25 7.58
CA PHE A 131 -13.83 9.34 8.57
C PHE A 131 -13.68 8.83 10.02
N GLY A 132 -14.52 7.86 10.42
CA GLY A 132 -14.44 7.25 11.75
C GLY A 132 -13.07 6.62 12.06
N PRO A 133 -12.50 5.81 11.15
CA PRO A 133 -11.13 5.31 11.25
C PRO A 133 -10.06 6.39 11.43
N LEU A 134 -10.12 7.52 10.71
CA LEU A 134 -9.17 8.62 10.87
C LEU A 134 -9.25 9.23 12.29
N VAL A 135 -10.46 9.52 12.77
CA VAL A 135 -10.68 10.02 14.14
C VAL A 135 -10.16 9.01 15.16
N ALA A 136 -10.41 7.72 14.96
CA ALA A 136 -9.91 6.66 15.83
C ALA A 136 -8.38 6.53 15.79
N MET A 137 -7.69 6.81 14.67
CA MET A 137 -6.22 6.87 14.62
C MET A 137 -5.70 8.03 15.46
N LEU A 138 -6.23 9.24 15.25
CA LEU A 138 -5.81 10.44 15.97
C LEU A 138 -5.96 10.28 17.50
N ILE A 139 -7.09 9.72 17.95
CA ILE A 139 -7.33 9.43 19.37
C ILE A 139 -6.32 8.41 19.91
N ARG A 140 -6.08 7.30 19.20
CA ARG A 140 -5.12 6.26 19.64
C ARG A 140 -3.70 6.80 19.76
N ASN A 141 -3.26 7.58 18.77
CA ASN A 141 -1.94 8.21 18.74
C ASN A 141 -1.79 9.27 19.85
N SER A 142 -2.86 10.02 20.15
CA SER A 142 -2.87 11.02 21.21
C SER A 142 -2.84 10.39 22.62
N LEU A 143 -3.53 9.26 22.81
CA LEU A 143 -3.52 8.50 24.07
C LEU A 143 -2.23 7.69 24.27
N ASN A 144 -1.59 7.24 23.19
CA ASN A 144 -0.37 6.44 23.24
C ASN A 144 0.67 6.96 22.22
N PRO A 145 1.30 8.13 22.45
CA PRO A 145 2.27 8.70 21.53
C PRO A 145 3.42 7.72 21.27
N GLN A 146 3.66 7.39 19.99
CA GLN A 146 4.75 6.51 19.60
C GLN A 146 5.96 7.35 19.15
N PRO A 147 7.19 7.03 19.58
CA PRO A 147 8.38 7.69 19.07
C PRO A 147 8.57 7.35 17.59
N ALA A 148 8.34 8.33 16.73
CA ALA A 148 8.42 8.20 15.27
C ALA A 148 9.29 9.31 14.69
N CYS A 149 9.95 9.04 13.56
CA CYS A 149 10.73 10.06 12.85
C CYS A 149 9.83 11.05 12.09
N PHE A 150 8.55 10.72 11.91
CA PHE A 150 7.51 11.53 11.26
C PHE A 150 6.23 11.38 12.08
N ASP A 151 5.53 12.48 12.37
CA ASP A 151 4.25 12.44 13.10
C ASP A 151 3.08 12.20 12.14
N ALA A 152 2.52 10.99 12.17
CA ALA A 152 1.36 10.64 11.35
C ALA A 152 0.11 11.48 11.66
N ASN A 153 0.04 12.13 12.83
CA ASN A 153 -1.10 12.98 13.21
C ASN A 153 -1.22 14.22 12.31
N GLU A 154 -0.15 14.69 11.69
CA GLU A 154 -0.20 15.82 10.75
C GLU A 154 -1.09 15.49 9.54
N GLU A 155 -0.83 14.37 8.86
CA GLU A 155 -1.62 13.96 7.69
C GLU A 155 -2.98 13.38 8.10
N VAL A 156 -3.10 12.67 9.23
CA VAL A 156 -4.40 12.22 9.76
C VAL A 156 -5.30 13.41 10.10
N GLY A 157 -4.77 14.44 10.76
CA GLY A 157 -5.47 15.68 11.05
C GLY A 157 -5.85 16.45 9.78
N GLY A 158 -4.92 16.58 8.84
CA GLY A 158 -5.17 17.19 7.53
C GLY A 158 -6.24 16.45 6.71
N ALA A 159 -6.30 15.12 6.82
CA ALA A 159 -7.36 14.31 6.23
C ALA A 159 -8.71 14.62 6.89
N ILE A 160 -8.82 14.55 8.23
CA ILE A 160 -10.05 14.86 8.98
C ILE A 160 -10.57 16.27 8.64
N LEU A 161 -9.70 17.27 8.62
CA LEU A 161 -10.06 18.65 8.26
C LEU A 161 -10.56 18.77 6.82
N SER A 162 -10.08 17.91 5.90
CA SER A 162 -10.58 17.88 4.52
C SER A 162 -12.00 17.31 4.44
N TYR A 163 -12.29 16.20 5.14
CA TYR A 163 -13.66 15.65 5.26
C TYR A 163 -14.65 16.66 5.87
N ILE A 164 -14.19 17.47 6.83
CA ILE A 164 -15.01 18.53 7.43
C ILE A 164 -15.18 19.69 6.44
N SER A 165 -14.09 20.18 5.83
CA SER A 165 -14.13 21.31 4.89
C SER A 165 -15.00 21.02 3.67
N ASP A 166 -14.95 19.81 3.12
CA ASP A 166 -15.76 19.42 1.95
C ASP A 166 -17.27 19.46 2.23
N ARG A 167 -17.70 19.39 3.50
CA ARG A 167 -19.11 19.60 3.91
C ARG A 167 -19.57 21.06 3.87
N PHE A 168 -18.63 22.00 3.86
CA PHE A 168 -18.88 23.46 3.94
C PHE A 168 -18.49 24.21 2.66
N LYS A 169 -18.13 23.50 1.59
CA LYS A 169 -17.95 24.08 0.25
C LYS A 169 -19.30 24.27 -0.42
N CYS A 170 -19.90 25.43 -0.16
CA CYS A 170 -21.13 25.93 -0.80
C CYS A 170 -20.84 26.44 -2.22
#